data_AF-A0A382FGY1-F1
#
_entry.id   AF-A0A382FGY1-F1
#
_cell.length_a   1.000
_cell.length_b   1.000
_cell.length_c   1.000
_cell.angle_alpha   90.00
_cell.angle_beta   90.00
_cell.angle_gamma   90.00
#
_symmetry.space_group_name_H-M   'P 1'
#
loop_
_entity.id
_entity.type
_entity.pdbx_description
1 polymer ?
#
loop_
_entity_poly.entity_id
_entity_poly.type
_entity_poly.pdbx_seq_one_letter_code
_entity_poly.pdbx_strand_id
1 'polypeptide(L)'
;MEPSNKSKDQALNNAYGGFSGVQAKATGFFRTEQVDGRWWLITPDGNGFISIGMNHFDLAVLKYPDNIHIWQTQYDGSEEHYLRQGISQPLQEWGFNTIGWTEEMVAGEWMNADTLIRH
;
A
#
# COMPACT_ATOMS: atom_id res chain seq x y z
N MET A 1 -11.94 -33.38 15.38
CA MET A 1 -12.09 -32.31 14.37
C MET A 1 -12.40 -31.04 15.15
N GLU A 2 -11.42 -30.15 15.31
CA GLU A 2 -11.66 -28.84 15.91
C GLU A 2 -12.30 -27.90 14.86
N PRO A 3 -13.21 -27.01 15.27
CA PRO A 3 -13.81 -26.05 14.36
C PRO A 3 -12.77 -24.99 13.99
N SER A 4 -12.53 -24.82 12.68
CA SER A 4 -11.63 -23.80 12.15
C SER A 4 -12.12 -22.41 12.57
N ASN A 5 -11.30 -21.70 13.35
CA ASN A 5 -11.58 -20.35 13.82
C ASN A 5 -11.41 -19.32 12.68
N LYS A 6 -12.43 -19.21 11.82
CA LYS A 6 -12.49 -18.23 10.70
C LYS A 6 -12.80 -16.78 11.16
N SER A 7 -12.76 -16.48 12.45
CA SER A 7 -13.27 -15.21 12.97
C SER A 7 -12.24 -14.06 12.99
N LYS A 8 -10.95 -14.33 12.76
CA LYS A 8 -9.90 -13.29 12.77
C LYS A 8 -9.53 -12.75 11.39
N ASP A 9 -9.68 -13.56 10.35
CA ASP A 9 -9.25 -13.19 8.98
C ASP A 9 -10.27 -12.33 8.22
N GLN A 10 -11.54 -12.31 8.66
CA GLN A 10 -12.57 -11.45 8.06
C GLN A 10 -12.46 -9.97 8.49
N ALA A 11 -11.60 -9.63 9.46
CA ALA A 11 -11.54 -8.29 10.05
C ALA A 11 -10.64 -7.29 9.29
N LEU A 12 -9.83 -7.76 8.32
CA LEU A 12 -8.85 -6.93 7.60
C LEU A 12 -9.18 -6.70 6.10
N ASN A 13 -10.25 -7.31 5.59
CA ASN A 13 -10.58 -7.33 4.16
C ASN A 13 -11.79 -6.47 3.80
N ASN A 14 -11.77 -5.18 4.12
CA ASN A 14 -12.58 -4.22 3.37
C ASN A 14 -11.69 -3.50 2.33
N ALA A 15 -12.31 -2.90 1.30
CA ALA A 15 -11.59 -2.29 0.17
C ALA A 15 -10.56 -1.20 0.57
N TYR A 16 -10.61 -0.75 1.83
CA TYR A 16 -9.78 0.33 2.37
C TYR A 16 -8.89 -0.14 3.54
N GLY A 17 -8.86 -1.42 3.90
CA GLY A 17 -8.07 -1.94 5.03
C GLY A 17 -8.54 -1.48 6.42
N GLY A 18 -9.83 -1.16 6.57
CA GLY A 18 -10.42 -0.76 7.84
C GLY A 18 -10.69 -1.95 8.79
N PHE A 19 -10.63 -1.66 10.08
CA PHE A 19 -10.89 -2.56 11.19
C PHE A 19 -12.37 -2.55 11.58
N SER A 20 -13.05 -3.69 11.38
CA SER A 20 -14.49 -3.84 11.61
C SER A 20 -14.93 -3.80 13.08
N GLY A 21 -13.99 -3.85 14.02
CA GLY A 21 -14.28 -3.70 15.46
C GLY A 21 -14.63 -2.27 15.88
N VAL A 22 -14.50 -1.30 14.97
CA VAL A 22 -14.96 0.08 15.14
C VAL A 22 -15.84 0.42 13.95
N GLN A 23 -17.09 0.81 14.20
CA GLN A 23 -18.07 1.06 13.16
C GLN A 23 -18.71 2.42 13.36
N ALA A 24 -18.90 3.13 12.26
CA ALA A 24 -19.53 4.44 12.18
C ALA A 24 -20.33 4.52 10.87
N LYS A 25 -21.06 5.63 10.67
CA LYS A 25 -21.82 5.84 9.43
C LYS A 25 -20.88 5.91 8.21
N ALA A 26 -21.13 5.07 7.21
CA ALA A 26 -20.48 5.16 5.90
C ALA A 26 -20.90 6.45 5.19
N THR A 27 -19.92 7.19 4.69
CA THR A 27 -20.14 8.47 4.00
C THR A 27 -19.53 8.51 2.60
N GLY A 28 -18.81 7.46 2.19
CA GLY A 28 -18.08 7.45 0.92
C GLY A 28 -16.75 8.21 0.94
N PHE A 29 -16.33 8.75 2.08
CA PHE A 29 -15.08 9.48 2.23
C PHE A 29 -14.37 9.12 3.53
N PHE A 30 -13.03 9.18 3.53
CA PHE A 30 -12.26 9.17 4.77
C PHE A 30 -12.57 10.39 5.62
N ARG A 31 -12.68 10.21 6.93
CA ARG A 31 -12.99 11.29 7.87
C ARG A 31 -12.60 10.92 9.29
N THR A 32 -12.45 11.91 10.16
CA THR A 32 -12.24 11.66 11.58
C THR A 32 -13.58 11.60 12.33
N GLU A 33 -13.74 10.67 13.26
CA GLU A 33 -14.88 10.61 14.19
C GLU A 33 -14.42 10.18 15.58
N GLN A 34 -15.08 10.69 16.61
CA GLN A 34 -14.94 10.15 17.96
C GLN A 34 -15.98 9.03 18.18
N VAL A 35 -15.51 7.80 18.35
CA VAL A 35 -16.32 6.61 18.63
C VAL A 35 -15.93 6.08 20.00
N ASP A 36 -16.90 5.89 20.89
CA ASP A 36 -16.70 5.42 22.28
C ASP A 36 -15.60 6.18 23.05
N GLY A 37 -15.57 7.51 22.86
CA GLY A 37 -14.62 8.40 23.53
C GLY A 37 -13.21 8.44 22.90
N ARG A 38 -12.93 7.67 21.84
CA ARG A 38 -11.64 7.68 21.12
C ARG A 38 -11.80 8.25 19.71
N TRP A 39 -10.83 9.06 19.29
CA TRP A 39 -10.77 9.53 17.90
C TRP A 39 -10.20 8.47 16.97
N TRP A 40 -10.88 8.28 15.84
CA TRP A 40 -10.52 7.36 14.79
C TRP A 40 -10.51 8.07 13.44
N LEU A 41 -9.63 7.63 12.54
CA LEU A 41 -9.89 7.77 11.11
C LEU A 41 -10.94 6.72 10.74
N ILE A 42 -11.94 7.10 9.95
CA ILE A 42 -13.04 6.26 9.50
C ILE A 42 -12.93 6.12 7.99
N THR A 43 -13.03 4.90 7.49
CA THR A 43 -13.02 4.57 6.06
C THR A 43 -14.33 4.99 5.37
N PRO A 44 -14.35 5.09 4.03
CA PRO A 44 -15.57 5.38 3.26
C PRO A 44 -16.77 4.48 3.56
N ASP A 45 -16.51 3.21 3.87
CA ASP A 45 -17.50 2.18 4.24
C ASP A 45 -17.85 2.18 5.75
N GLY A 46 -17.29 3.10 6.53
CA GLY A 46 -17.68 3.34 7.93
C GLY A 46 -16.92 2.51 8.96
N ASN A 47 -15.79 1.90 8.62
CA ASN A 47 -14.96 1.15 9.57
C ASN A 47 -13.87 2.04 10.17
N GLY A 48 -13.43 1.75 11.39
CA GLY A 48 -12.25 2.40 11.97
C GLY A 48 -11.00 2.06 11.16
N PHE A 49 -10.05 2.99 11.08
CA PHE A 49 -8.85 2.84 10.28
C PHE A 49 -7.62 3.21 11.09
N ILE A 50 -6.68 2.26 11.16
CA ILE A 50 -5.32 2.52 11.64
C ILE A 50 -4.44 2.57 10.41
N SER A 51 -3.82 3.72 10.15
CA SER A 51 -2.88 3.86 9.06
C SER A 51 -1.56 3.19 9.41
N ILE A 52 -1.27 2.08 8.74
CA ILE A 52 0.01 1.37 8.82
C ILE A 52 0.68 1.60 7.48
N GLY A 53 1.56 2.60 7.47
CA GLY A 53 2.17 3.13 6.27
C GLY A 53 3.65 2.84 6.14
N MET A 54 4.10 2.71 4.90
CA MET A 54 5.52 2.68 4.53
C MET A 54 5.81 3.87 3.61
N ASN A 55 7.00 4.45 3.76
CA ASN A 55 7.49 5.58 2.97
C ASN A 55 8.72 5.16 2.16
N HIS A 56 9.05 5.96 1.14
CA HIS A 56 10.37 5.95 0.49
C HIS A 56 10.73 4.66 -0.28
N PHE A 57 9.85 4.22 -1.19
CA PHE A 57 10.19 3.19 -2.17
C PHE A 57 10.95 3.80 -3.34
N ASP A 58 12.24 3.49 -3.48
CA ASP A 58 13.08 4.06 -4.54
C ASP A 58 13.32 3.05 -5.67
N LEU A 59 13.02 3.41 -6.91
CA LEU A 59 13.28 2.60 -8.11
C LEU A 59 14.70 2.83 -8.67
N ALA A 60 15.29 3.99 -8.45
CA ALA A 60 16.60 4.37 -9.00
C ALA A 60 17.69 3.38 -8.59
N VAL A 61 17.60 2.80 -7.40
CA VAL A 61 18.54 1.75 -6.94
C VAL A 61 18.56 0.52 -7.85
N LEU A 62 17.45 0.18 -8.49
CA LEU A 62 17.36 -0.94 -9.45
C LEU A 62 17.89 -0.56 -10.84
N LYS A 63 17.95 0.73 -11.17
CA LYS A 63 18.38 1.23 -12.48
C LYS A 63 19.89 1.49 -12.58
N TYR A 64 20.65 1.34 -11.48
CA TYR A 64 22.12 1.41 -11.54
C TYR A 64 22.72 0.25 -12.36
N PRO A 65 23.89 0.44 -13.03
CA PRO A 65 24.50 -0.58 -13.89
C PRO A 65 24.69 -1.95 -13.24
N ASP A 66 25.01 -1.99 -11.95
CA ASP A 66 25.21 -3.24 -11.21
C ASP A 66 23.89 -3.98 -10.95
N ASN A 67 22.76 -3.27 -10.87
CA ASN A 67 21.44 -3.80 -10.50
C ASN A 67 20.45 -3.90 -11.68
N ILE A 68 20.75 -3.27 -12.82
CA ILE A 68 19.84 -3.18 -13.98
C ILE A 68 19.37 -4.54 -14.50
N HIS A 69 20.17 -5.59 -14.31
CA HIS A 69 19.80 -6.94 -14.65
C HIS A 69 18.62 -7.45 -13.80
N ILE A 70 18.50 -7.05 -12.54
CA ILE A 70 17.34 -7.36 -11.67
C ILE A 70 16.10 -6.67 -12.22
N TRP A 71 16.21 -5.39 -12.57
CA TRP A 71 15.13 -4.63 -13.20
C TRP A 71 14.58 -5.31 -14.46
N GLN A 72 15.50 -5.70 -15.36
CA GLN A 72 15.14 -6.32 -16.63
C GLN A 72 14.60 -7.74 -16.47
N THR A 73 15.09 -8.52 -15.50
CA THR A 73 14.72 -9.94 -15.37
C THR A 73 13.55 -10.21 -14.43
N GLN A 74 13.40 -9.44 -13.34
CA GLN A 74 12.35 -9.65 -12.34
C GLN A 74 11.08 -8.86 -12.66
N TYR A 75 11.22 -7.72 -13.32
CA TYR A 75 10.12 -6.78 -13.58
C TYR A 75 9.94 -6.48 -15.06
N ASP A 76 10.60 -7.23 -15.95
CA ASP A 76 10.54 -7.06 -17.41
C ASP A 76 10.84 -5.63 -17.89
N GLY A 77 11.61 -4.87 -17.11
CA GLY A 77 11.86 -3.45 -17.38
C GLY A 77 10.63 -2.54 -17.22
N SER A 78 9.58 -2.98 -16.51
CA SER A 78 8.29 -2.32 -16.41
C SER A 78 8.02 -1.73 -15.02
N GLU A 79 7.74 -0.42 -14.98
CA GLU A 79 7.36 0.30 -13.77
C GLU A 79 6.03 -0.18 -13.22
N GLU A 80 5.06 -0.50 -14.08
CA GLU A 80 3.80 -1.07 -13.63
C GLU A 80 4.02 -2.43 -12.95
N HIS A 81 4.87 -3.28 -13.51
CA HIS A 81 5.16 -4.60 -12.93
C HIS A 81 5.82 -4.43 -11.55
N TYR A 82 6.82 -3.57 -11.43
CA TYR A 82 7.45 -3.26 -10.15
C TYR A 82 6.49 -2.66 -9.12
N LEU A 83 5.67 -1.68 -9.50
CA LEU A 83 4.70 -1.08 -8.58
C LEU A 83 3.66 -2.10 -8.10
N ARG A 84 3.23 -3.02 -8.96
CA ARG A 84 2.25 -4.04 -8.59
C ARG A 84 2.86 -5.17 -7.76
N GLN A 85 3.94 -5.79 -8.23
CA GLN A 85 4.50 -7.02 -7.64
C GLN A 85 5.69 -6.78 -6.71
N GLY A 86 6.49 -5.74 -6.95
CA GLY A 86 7.61 -5.37 -6.09
C GLY A 86 7.19 -4.55 -4.87
N ILE A 87 6.11 -3.76 -4.98
CA ILE A 87 5.65 -2.85 -3.92
C ILE A 87 4.25 -3.22 -3.41
N SER A 88 3.22 -3.07 -4.24
CA SER A 88 1.82 -3.11 -3.76
C SER A 88 1.43 -4.46 -3.17
N GLN A 89 1.75 -5.56 -3.87
CA GLN A 89 1.43 -6.90 -3.41
C GLN A 89 2.15 -7.27 -2.10
N PRO A 90 3.49 -7.17 -1.98
CA PRO A 90 4.18 -7.47 -0.73
C PRO A 90 3.68 -6.64 0.46
N LEU A 91 3.43 -5.34 0.26
CA LEU A 91 2.89 -4.49 1.32
C LEU A 91 1.52 -4.96 1.81
N GLN A 92 0.63 -5.34 0.90
CA GLN A 92 -0.68 -5.90 1.25
C GLN A 92 -0.54 -7.24 1.98
N GLU A 93 0.35 -8.13 1.51
CA GLU A 93 0.63 -9.42 2.15
C GLU A 93 1.22 -9.25 3.57
N TRP A 94 1.99 -8.19 3.80
CA TRP A 94 2.55 -7.85 5.12
C TRP A 94 1.59 -7.05 6.01
N GLY A 95 0.40 -6.68 5.50
CA GLY A 95 -0.63 -5.97 6.26
C GLY A 95 -0.48 -4.45 6.30
N PHE A 96 0.36 -3.85 5.45
CA PHE A 96 0.36 -2.40 5.23
C PHE A 96 -0.87 -1.99 4.42
N ASN A 97 -1.49 -0.86 4.79
CA ASN A 97 -2.71 -0.35 4.15
C ASN A 97 -2.58 1.11 3.68
N THR A 98 -1.39 1.69 3.84
CA THR A 98 -1.10 3.07 3.46
C THR A 98 0.26 3.14 2.77
N ILE A 99 0.35 3.93 1.71
CA ILE A 99 1.63 4.40 1.17
C ILE A 99 1.74 5.87 1.52
N GLY A 100 2.82 6.26 2.19
CA GLY A 100 3.10 7.66 2.47
C GLY A 100 3.95 8.30 1.38
N TRP A 101 4.78 9.28 1.75
CA TRP A 101 5.56 10.03 0.76
C TRP A 101 6.60 9.12 0.09
N THR A 102 6.54 9.07 -1.24
CA THR A 102 7.41 8.28 -2.12
C THR A 102 7.58 9.06 -3.44
N GLU A 103 8.81 9.32 -3.85
CA GLU A 103 9.13 10.17 -5.01
C GLU A 103 8.55 9.60 -6.31
N GLU A 104 8.59 8.29 -6.48
CA GLU A 104 8.11 7.48 -7.60
C GLU A 104 6.63 7.70 -7.91
N MET A 105 5.83 7.92 -6.87
CA MET A 105 4.38 8.10 -7.00
C MET A 105 4.00 9.57 -7.24
N VAL A 106 4.94 10.50 -7.06
CA VAL A 106 4.74 11.94 -7.16
C VAL A 106 5.39 12.52 -8.43
N ALA A 107 6.51 11.95 -8.87
CA ALA A 107 7.33 12.47 -9.96
C ALA A 107 6.75 12.23 -11.36
N GLY A 108 5.79 11.32 -11.56
CA GLY A 108 5.19 11.08 -12.89
C GLY A 108 6.21 10.67 -13.98
N GLU A 109 5.95 11.00 -15.25
CA GLU A 109 6.77 10.64 -16.43
C GLU A 109 8.26 11.06 -16.37
N TRP A 110 8.67 11.84 -15.36
CA TRP A 110 10.06 12.32 -15.21
C TRP A 110 11.06 11.23 -14.79
N MET A 111 10.59 10.03 -14.45
CA MET A 111 11.42 8.85 -14.21
C MET A 111 11.36 7.79 -15.33
N ASN A 112 10.95 8.19 -16.54
CA ASN A 112 10.85 7.31 -17.71
C ASN A 112 12.03 6.33 -17.83
N ALA A 113 11.72 5.03 -17.79
CA ALA A 113 12.64 3.91 -17.78
C ALA A 113 13.60 3.84 -18.99
N ASP A 114 13.30 4.54 -20.08
CA ASP A 114 14.20 4.65 -21.24
C ASP A 114 15.39 5.60 -20.97
N THR A 115 15.39 6.32 -19.85
CA THR A 115 16.44 7.27 -19.49
C THR A 115 17.37 6.68 -18.44
N LEU A 116 18.54 6.20 -18.87
CA LEU A 116 19.62 5.82 -17.96
C LEU A 116 20.10 7.05 -17.17
N ILE A 117 20.05 6.98 -15.84
CA ILE A 117 20.64 8.00 -14.97
C ILE A 117 22.16 7.92 -15.15
N ARG A 118 22.76 8.97 -15.71
CA ARG A 118 24.22 9.15 -15.81
C ARG A 118 24.61 10.34 -14.96
N HIS A 119 25.63 10.16 -14.12
CA HIS A 119 26.29 11.25 -13.38
C HIS A 119 27.15 12.10 -14.31
#